data_AF-A0A2D6P9K7-F1
#
_entry.id   AF-A0A2D6P9K7-F1
#
_cell.length_a   1.000
_cell.length_b   1.000
_cell.length_c   1.000
_cell.angle_alpha   90.00
_cell.angle_beta   90.00
_cell.angle_gamma   90.00
#
_symmetry.space_group_name_H-M   'P 1'
#
loop_
_entity.id
_entity.type
_entity.pdbx_description
1 polymer ?
#
loop_
_entity_poly.entity_id
_entity_poly.type
_entity_poly.pdbx_seq_one_letter_code
_entity_poly.pdbx_strand_id
1 'polypeptide(L)' 'MNWIIVVTMSVTEPFSIPTLEFETKPECVEYVMNPENSDRLAIEVIAKAGFNEEVTAVLCLPEINNTLTRKSHDS' A
#
# COMPACT_ATOMS: atom_id res chain seq x y z
N MET A 1 11.72 -0.90 13.08
CA MET A 1 10.73 0.05 12.53
C MET A 1 10.31 -0.56 11.23
N ASN A 2 9.07 -1.03 11.13
CA ASN A 2 8.64 -1.79 9.97
C ASN A 2 8.42 -0.85 8.78
N TRP A 3 8.50 -1.37 7.57
CA TRP A 3 8.21 -0.69 6.33
C TRP A 3 6.98 -1.34 5.71
N ILE A 4 6.09 -0.52 5.18
CA ILE A 4 4.82 -0.95 4.60
C ILE A 4 4.69 -0.42 3.18
N ILE A 5 3.87 -1.13 2.40
CA ILE A 5 3.47 -0.69 1.07
C ILE A 5 2.27 0.23 1.21
N VAL A 6 2.36 1.42 0.62
CA VAL A 6 1.28 2.39 0.49
C VAL A 6 0.96 2.58 -0.99
N VAL A 7 -0.32 2.44 -1.32
CA VAL A 7 -0.82 2.60 -2.68
C VAL A 7 -1.60 3.90 -2.76
N THR A 8 -1.25 4.74 -3.73
CA THR A 8 -2.01 5.95 -4.06
C THR A 8 -2.78 5.72 -5.34
N MET A 9 -3.98 6.29 -5.43
CA MET A 9 -4.87 6.13 -6.57
C MET A 9 -5.44 7.48 -6.99
N SER A 10 -6.01 7.54 -8.18
CA SER A 10 -6.54 8.79 -8.75
C SER A 10 -7.76 9.31 -7.98
N VAL A 11 -8.67 8.43 -7.54
CA VAL A 11 -9.92 8.83 -6.84
C VAL A 11 -10.01 8.27 -5.42
N THR A 12 -9.59 7.02 -5.22
CA THR A 12 -9.66 6.37 -3.90
C THR A 12 -8.59 6.93 -2.95
N GLU A 13 -8.95 7.09 -1.67
CA GLU A 13 -8.00 7.51 -0.63
C GLU A 13 -6.79 6.57 -0.58
N PRO A 14 -5.56 7.09 -0.41
CA PRO A 14 -4.38 6.25 -0.23
C PRO A 14 -4.55 5.28 0.93
N PHE A 15 -4.06 4.06 0.75
CA PHE A 15 -4.14 3.02 1.78
C PHE A 15 -2.85 2.22 1.88
N SER A 16 -2.60 1.65 3.05
CA SER A 16 -1.52 0.70 3.26
C SER A 16 -1.99 -0.74 3.05
N ILE A 17 -1.06 -1.63 2.72
CA ILE A 17 -1.27 -3.08 2.67
C ILE A 17 -0.68 -3.69 3.95
N PRO A 18 -1.48 -3.87 5.02
CA PRO A 18 -0.97 -4.29 6.34
C PRO A 18 -0.53 -5.76 6.38
N THR A 19 -0.91 -6.58 5.39
CA THR A 19 -0.46 -7.98 5.31
C THR A 19 0.98 -8.12 4.84
N LEU A 20 1.63 -7.01 4.44
CA LEU A 20 2.98 -6.97 3.88
C LEU A 20 3.82 -5.93 4.64
N GLU A 21 4.52 -6.41 5.66
CA GLU A 21 5.45 -5.64 6.48
C GLU A 21 6.88 -6.13 6.26
N PHE A 22 7.83 -5.19 6.26
CA PHE A 22 9.24 -5.44 5.99
C PHE A 22 10.11 -4.83 7.10
N GLU A 23 11.26 -5.42 7.41
CA GLU A 23 12.14 -4.89 8.45
C GLU A 23 12.90 -3.65 7.94
N THR A 24 13.16 -3.60 6.63
CA THR A 24 13.97 -2.55 6.00
C THR A 24 13.32 -1.98 4.73
N LYS A 25 13.68 -0.74 4.38
CA LYS A 25 13.24 -0.11 3.12
C LYS A 25 13.64 -0.93 1.88
N PRO A 26 14.89 -1.42 1.77
CA PRO A 26 15.31 -2.18 0.60
C PRO A 26 14.48 -3.44 0.37
N GLU A 27 14.14 -4.20 1.42
CA GLU A 27 13.27 -5.38 1.31
C GLU A 27 11.89 -5.02 0.75
N CYS A 28 11.27 -3.93 1.24
CA CYS A 28 10.00 -3.46 0.71
C CYS A 28 10.11 -3.11 -0.79
N VAL A 29 11.15 -2.37 -1.16
CA VAL A 29 11.36 -1.95 -2.56
C VAL A 29 11.62 -3.17 -3.45
N GLU A 30 12.46 -4.11 -3.01
CA GLU A 30 12.72 -5.36 -3.72
C GLU A 30 11.44 -6.17 -3.91
N TYR A 31 10.61 -6.27 -2.87
CA TYR A 31 9.33 -6.96 -2.95
C TYR A 31 8.40 -6.34 -4.00
N VAL A 32 8.24 -5.00 -3.99
CA VAL A 32 7.37 -4.28 -4.94
C VAL A 32 7.90 -4.35 -6.37
N MET A 33 9.22 -4.34 -6.54
CA MET A 33 9.86 -4.37 -7.86
C MET A 33 9.98 -5.78 -8.45
N ASN A 34 9.80 -6.84 -7.65
CA ASN A 34 9.83 -8.22 -8.12
C ASN A 34 8.52 -8.57 -8.85
N PRO A 35 8.55 -8.89 -10.17
CA PRO A 35 7.37 -9.27 -10.93
C PRO A 35 6.65 -10.50 -10.39
N GLU A 36 7.35 -11.42 -9.71
CA GLU A 36 6.75 -12.61 -9.11
C GLU A 36 5.77 -12.28 -7.97
N ASN A 37 5.88 -11.09 -7.38
CA ASN A 37 4.97 -10.62 -6.33
C ASN A 37 3.79 -9.80 -6.88
N SER A 38 3.75 -9.54 -8.19
CA SER A 38 2.76 -8.64 -8.81
C SER A 38 1.32 -9.13 -8.64
N ASP A 39 1.07 -10.43 -8.78
CA ASP A 39 -0.26 -11.02 -8.58
C ASP A 39 -0.77 -10.80 -7.15
N ARG A 40 0.10 -10.99 -6.16
CA ARG A 40 -0.24 -10.80 -4.74
C ARG A 40 -0.56 -9.33 -4.47
N LEU A 41 0.24 -8.40 -4.99
CA LEU A 41 0.00 -6.96 -4.87
C LEU A 41 -1.31 -6.55 -5.54
N ALA A 42 -1.59 -7.06 -6.75
CA ALA A 42 -2.82 -6.79 -7.47
C ALA A 42 -4.05 -7.24 -6.69
N ILE A 43 -4.02 -8.44 -6.08
CA ILE A 43 -5.12 -8.95 -5.26
C ILE A 43 -5.43 -8.02 -4.08
N GLU A 44 -4.40 -7.55 -3.36
CA GLU A 44 -4.58 -6.63 -2.23
C GLU A 44 -5.16 -5.27 -2.68
N VAL A 45 -4.69 -4.74 -3.81
CA VAL A 45 -5.21 -3.50 -4.39
C VAL A 45 -6.67 -3.66 -4.83
N ILE A 46 -7.00 -4.74 -5.54
CA ILE A 46 -8.37 -5.03 -6.00
C ILE A 46 -9.31 -5.24 -4.82
N ALA A 47 -8.88 -5.94 -3.76
CA ALA A 47 -9.68 -6.17 -2.56
C ALA A 47 -10.06 -4.86 -1.87
N LYS A 48 -9.24 -3.82 -1.99
CA LYS A 48 -9.47 -2.52 -1.36
C LYS A 48 -10.19 -1.51 -2.25
N ALA A 49 -9.78 -1.40 -3.52
CA ALA A 49 -10.20 -0.34 -4.45
C ALA A 49 -11.03 -0.85 -5.65
N GLY A 50 -11.13 -2.16 -5.85
CA GLY A 50 -11.78 -2.74 -7.02
C GLY A 50 -10.94 -2.63 -8.30
N PHE A 51 -11.59 -2.85 -9.45
CA PHE A 51 -10.92 -2.93 -10.77
C PHE A 51 -10.89 -1.62 -11.56
N ASN A 52 -11.61 -0.58 -11.12
CA ASN A 52 -11.91 0.59 -11.95
C ASN A 52 -11.05 1.82 -11.64
N GLU A 53 -10.03 1.67 -10.80
CA GLU A 53 -9.24 2.78 -10.30
C GLU A 53 -7.79 2.67 -10.77
N GLU A 54 -7.25 3.79 -11.24
CA GLU A 54 -5.86 3.87 -11.66
C GLU A 54 -4.95 4.04 -10.43
N VAL A 55 -3.98 3.13 -10.31
CA VAL A 55 -2.89 3.26 -9.34
C VAL A 55 -1.93 4.34 -9.84
N THR A 56 -1.73 5.39 -9.03
CA THR A 56 -0.85 6.51 -9.36
C THR A 56 0.57 6.31 -8.82
N ALA A 57 0.72 5.63 -7.69
CA ALA A 57 2.01 5.24 -7.15
C ALA A 57 1.92 4.05 -6.18
N VAL A 58 3.03 3.33 -6.05
CA VAL A 58 3.27 2.36 -5.00
C VAL A 58 4.53 2.80 -4.24
N LEU A 59 4.40 2.99 -2.94
CA LEU A 59 5.41 3.62 -2.09
C LEU A 59 5.79 2.68 -0.94
N CYS A 60 7.08 2.65 -0.61
CA CYS A 60 7.57 2.04 0.63
C CYS A 60 7.80 3.14 1.66
N LEU A 61 6.98 3.15 2.72
CA LEU A 61 7.05 4.13 3.80
C LEU A 61 7.32 3.41 5.13
N PRO A 62 8.05 4.05 6.07
CA PRO A 62 8.14 3.51 7.41
C PRO A 62 6.74 3.47 8.01
N GLU A 63 6.43 2.39 8.71
CA GLU A 63 5.24 2.29 9.54
C GLU A 63 5.40 3.29 10.69
N ILE A 64 4.84 4.47 10.49
CA ILE A 64 4.71 5.46 11.55
C ILE A 64 3.43 5.09 12.28
N ASN A 65 3.49 4.94 13.61
CA ASN A 65 2.33 4.68 14.48
C ASN A 65 1.16 5.69 14.35
N ASN A 66 1.28 6.69 13.48
CA ASN A 66 0.20 7.57 13.07
C ASN A 66 -0.29 7.16 11.68
N THR A 67 -1.29 6.29 11.70
CA THR A 67 -2.56 6.55 11.00
C THR A 67 -2.45 7.13 9.58
N LEU A 68 -2.42 6.26 8.56
CA LEU A 68 -3.28 6.49 7.39
C LEU A 68 -4.76 6.22 7.74
N THR A 69 -5.05 5.83 8.99
CA THR A 69 -6.40 5.68 9.53
C THR A 69 -7.01 7.03 9.93
N ARG A 70 -8.23 7.26 9.43
CA ARG A 70 -9.26 8.18 9.94
C ARG A 70 -9.22 9.65 9.48
N LYS A 71 -9.45 9.87 8.18
CA LYS A 71 -10.33 10.99 7.76
C LYS A 71 -11.62 10.55 7.08
N SER A 72 -12.00 9.28 7.18
CA SER A 72 -13.40 8.89 7.15
C SER A 72 -14.01 9.14 8.54
N HIS A 73 -14.98 10.05 8.61
CA HIS A 73 -15.88 10.31 9.75
C HIS A 73 -15.41 11.37 10.77
N ASP A 74 -15.66 12.65 10.45
CA ASP A 74 -16.46 13.49 11.36
C ASP A 74 -17.13 14.64 10.60
N SER A 75 -18.47 14.59 10.62
CA SER A 75 -19.49 15.63 10.33
C SER A 75 -19.60 16.24 8.93
#